data_AF-A0A0N4ZII8-F1
#
_entry.id   AF-A0A0N4ZII8-F1
#
_cell.length_a   1.000
_cell.length_b   1.000
_cell.length_c   1.000
_cell.angle_alpha   90.00
_cell.angle_beta   90.00
_cell.angle_gamma   90.00
#
_symmetry.space_group_name_H-M   'P 1'
#
loop_
_entity.id
_entity.type
_entity.pdbx_description
1 polymer ?
#
loop_
_entity_poly.entity_id
_entity_poly.type
_entity_poly.pdbx_seq_one_letter_code
_entity_poly.pdbx_strand_id
1 'polypeptide(L)'
;MGLNYGIDFDGGSSVELQSRDGAVDLEDINLRLSELNIANARVVQGKNENLAELQIGTQDSGDDAEQTVVVKLRDEFEQDYEFRRVEVVGPTVSEHLSRIGNAALGLSLIGVFAYLWMRFRWQFAVGAVLATRDMMNTGIEIREAHFPGRAPIDAYGNGGFRFAEMSHRGSLLCLPSGVHGWEPAQPPLLTVNDLELILEQASDIEILLVGTGMDLRRIPEDVKAILREHRITSDPMSTGAAVRTYNVLLAEDRAVAAALIAVESINCRAVSLMPINAEIARIRDVVHDALPGEVRLQWWRDLINGTEHGAVTGNPVAALLLQAIQDYQLPRSVFDAYCEARIFDLYNDAMPSRNDLEGYCGETACAILQMAAMILDADAAKSSAELSGHAGVAQAVSGLLRLLPLHRRRGQVYVPEDMLQAVGVNAEQFIKGDDKQAMQRV
;
A
#
# COMPACT_ATOMS: atom_id res chain seq x y z
N MET A 1 10.96 -25.99 25.77
CA MET A 1 9.95 -25.18 26.49
C MET A 1 8.66 -25.30 25.71
N GLY A 2 7.77 -26.17 26.17
CA GLY A 2 6.49 -26.43 25.51
C GLY A 2 5.52 -25.28 25.74
N LEU A 3 4.80 -24.91 24.68
CA LEU A 3 3.68 -23.99 24.73
C LEU A 3 2.60 -24.57 25.65
N ASN A 4 2.24 -23.82 26.71
CA ASN A 4 1.03 -24.08 27.48
C ASN A 4 -0.17 -23.76 26.58
N TYR A 5 -0.88 -24.81 26.16
CA TYR A 5 -2.20 -24.66 25.56
C TYR A 5 -3.15 -24.16 26.65
N GLY A 6 -3.53 -22.89 26.57
CA GLY A 6 -4.74 -22.40 27.23
C GLY A 6 -5.89 -23.26 26.73
N ILE A 7 -6.52 -23.96 27.67
CA ILE A 7 -7.66 -24.83 27.44
C ILE A 7 -8.84 -23.87 27.23
N ASP A 8 -9.48 -23.89 26.05
CA ASP A 8 -10.74 -23.18 25.80
C ASP A 8 -11.75 -23.62 26.86
N PHE A 9 -12.07 -22.72 27.79
CA PHE A 9 -13.01 -22.95 28.87
C PHE A 9 -14.22 -22.04 28.64
N ASP A 10 -15.30 -22.60 28.11
CA ASP A 10 -16.53 -21.88 27.72
C ASP A 10 -17.41 -21.45 28.91
N GLY A 11 -16.99 -21.69 30.16
CA GLY A 11 -17.69 -21.30 31.40
C GLY A 11 -17.65 -22.39 32.50
N GLY A 12 -17.79 -21.98 33.77
CA GLY A 12 -17.82 -22.90 34.93
C GLY A 12 -16.98 -22.44 36.15
N SER A 13 -16.67 -23.40 37.05
CA SER A 13 -15.93 -23.16 38.30
C SER A 13 -14.60 -23.92 38.34
N SER A 14 -13.51 -23.24 38.72
CA SER A 14 -12.22 -23.88 39.02
C SER A 14 -11.88 -23.74 40.51
N VAL A 15 -11.49 -24.85 41.13
CA VAL A 15 -11.16 -24.95 42.56
C VAL A 15 -9.80 -25.64 42.74
N GLU A 16 -8.86 -24.97 43.41
CA GLU A 16 -7.59 -25.56 43.82
C GLU A 16 -7.66 -26.08 45.27
N LEU A 17 -7.37 -27.37 45.45
CA LEU A 17 -7.32 -28.08 46.74
C LEU A 17 -5.88 -28.48 47.09
N GLN A 18 -5.49 -28.30 48.35
CA GLN A 18 -4.19 -28.73 48.87
C GLN A 18 -4.39 -29.76 50.00
N SER A 19 -3.75 -30.93 49.91
CA SER A 19 -3.82 -31.95 50.97
C SER A 19 -3.10 -31.48 52.24
N ARG A 20 -3.72 -31.72 53.40
CA ARG A 20 -3.12 -31.43 54.71
C ARG A 20 -2.13 -32.51 55.17
N ASP A 21 -2.30 -33.75 54.73
CA ASP A 21 -1.45 -34.89 55.07
C ASP A 21 -0.93 -35.58 53.79
N GLY A 22 0.24 -35.15 53.32
CA GLY A 22 0.99 -35.85 52.27
C GLY A 22 0.48 -35.67 50.83
N ALA A 23 0.86 -36.60 49.95
CA ALA A 23 0.52 -36.56 48.53
C ALA A 23 -0.99 -36.75 48.30
N VAL A 24 -1.56 -36.02 47.34
CA VAL A 24 -2.99 -36.06 47.03
C VAL A 24 -3.36 -37.36 46.33
N ASP A 25 -4.36 -38.06 46.85
CA ASP A 25 -4.98 -39.20 46.17
C ASP A 25 -6.06 -38.72 45.20
N LEU A 26 -5.71 -38.67 43.92
CA LEU A 26 -6.62 -38.22 42.86
C LEU A 26 -7.77 -39.21 42.62
N GLU A 27 -7.59 -40.49 42.96
CA GLU A 27 -8.59 -41.54 42.77
C GLU A 27 -9.69 -41.43 43.84
N ASP A 28 -9.30 -41.15 45.09
CA ASP A 28 -10.23 -40.85 46.19
C ASP A 28 -11.07 -39.59 45.90
N ILE A 29 -10.42 -38.50 45.46
CA ILE A 29 -11.12 -37.25 45.12
C ILE A 29 -12.14 -37.49 44.00
N ASN A 30 -11.75 -38.23 42.95
CA ASN A 30 -12.65 -38.51 41.84
C ASN A 30 -13.85 -39.40 42.26
N LEU A 31 -13.64 -40.35 43.17
CA LEU A 31 -14.69 -41.20 43.73
C LEU A 31 -15.69 -40.35 44.54
N ARG A 32 -15.23 -39.52 45.47
CA ARG A 32 -16.09 -38.65 46.31
C ARG A 32 -16.84 -37.61 45.47
N LEU A 33 -16.23 -37.08 44.42
CA LEU A 33 -16.91 -36.20 43.46
C LEU A 33 -18.03 -36.90 42.68
N SER A 34 -17.84 -38.17 42.34
CA SER A 34 -18.88 -38.96 41.67
C SER A 34 -20.08 -39.23 42.59
N GLU A 35 -19.86 -39.41 43.89
CA GLU A 35 -20.91 -39.57 44.90
C GLU A 35 -21.73 -38.27 45.11
N LEU A 36 -21.08 -37.11 44.99
CA LEU A 36 -21.74 -35.80 45.07
C LEU A 36 -22.61 -35.49 43.83
N ASN A 37 -22.61 -36.36 42.82
CA ASN A 37 -23.39 -36.28 41.58
C ASN A 37 -23.19 -34.94 40.83
N ILE A 38 -21.97 -34.41 40.85
CA ILE A 38 -21.60 -33.18 40.13
C ILE A 38 -21.23 -33.57 38.70
N ALA A 39 -22.04 -33.15 37.72
CA ALA A 39 -21.79 -33.46 36.31
C ALA A 39 -20.56 -32.70 35.78
N ASN A 40 -19.81 -33.30 34.85
CA ASN A 40 -18.69 -32.65 34.15
C ASN A 40 -17.57 -32.11 35.07
N ALA A 41 -17.35 -32.75 36.23
CA ALA A 41 -16.21 -32.48 37.10
C ALA A 41 -14.99 -33.27 36.62
N ARG A 42 -13.85 -32.59 36.46
CA ARG A 42 -12.56 -33.19 36.10
C ARG A 42 -11.51 -32.79 37.12
N VAL A 43 -10.87 -33.79 37.72
CA VAL A 43 -9.71 -33.60 38.61
C VAL A 43 -8.44 -33.71 37.77
N VAL A 44 -7.54 -32.75 37.95
CA VAL A 44 -6.19 -32.75 37.36
C VAL A 44 -5.19 -32.57 38.49
N GLN A 45 -4.04 -33.24 38.39
CA GLN A 45 -2.96 -33.00 39.34
C GLN A 45 -2.43 -31.58 39.19
N GLY A 46 -2.34 -30.87 40.30
CA GLY A 46 -1.79 -29.53 40.35
C GLY A 46 -0.27 -29.51 40.17
N LYS A 47 0.34 -28.34 40.31
CA LYS A 47 1.78 -28.13 40.07
C LYS A 47 2.70 -28.93 41.01
N ASN A 48 2.20 -29.39 42.16
CA ASN A 48 2.93 -30.20 43.14
C ASN A 48 2.12 -31.45 43.51
N GLU A 49 2.78 -32.51 44.00
CA GLU A 49 2.13 -33.77 44.40
C GLU A 49 1.08 -33.63 45.51
N ASN A 50 1.09 -32.51 46.24
CA ASN A 50 0.12 -32.20 47.31
C ASN A 50 -1.01 -31.27 46.86
N LEU A 51 -1.09 -30.93 45.56
CA LEU A 51 -2.10 -30.03 44.99
C LEU A 51 -2.95 -30.77 43.95
N ALA A 52 -4.26 -30.59 44.01
CA ALA A 52 -5.19 -30.98 42.97
C ALA A 52 -6.00 -29.79 42.49
N GLU A 53 -6.23 -29.71 41.18
CA GLU A 53 -7.08 -28.73 40.55
C GLU A 53 -8.36 -29.41 40.07
N LEU A 54 -9.50 -28.91 40.52
CA LEU A 54 -10.82 -29.39 40.15
C LEU A 54 -11.47 -28.40 39.21
N GLN A 55 -11.72 -28.85 37.98
CA GLN A 55 -12.42 -28.07 36.95
C GLN A 55 -13.85 -28.62 36.79
N ILE A 56 -14.84 -27.74 36.92
CA ILE A 56 -16.25 -28.12 36.89
C ILE A 56 -16.92 -27.31 35.79
N GLY A 57 -17.48 -28.01 34.80
CA GLY A 57 -18.27 -27.37 33.76
C GLY A 57 -19.55 -26.74 34.30
N THR A 58 -20.11 -25.77 33.56
CA THR A 58 -21.38 -25.12 33.88
C THR A 58 -22.48 -26.14 34.17
N GLN A 59 -23.21 -25.94 35.27
CA GLN A 59 -24.35 -26.76 35.64
C GLN A 59 -25.64 -26.11 35.14
N ASP A 60 -26.56 -26.89 34.57
CA ASP A 60 -27.83 -26.40 33.98
C ASP A 60 -28.86 -25.85 35.02
N SER A 61 -28.46 -25.60 36.27
CA SER A 61 -29.37 -25.40 37.42
C SER A 61 -29.35 -23.99 38.03
N GLY A 62 -29.75 -22.97 37.26
CA GLY A 62 -30.08 -21.63 37.77
C GLY A 62 -28.91 -20.68 38.04
N ASP A 63 -29.19 -19.38 38.19
CA ASP A 63 -28.19 -18.28 38.27
C ASP A 63 -27.13 -18.45 39.38
N ASP A 64 -27.35 -19.32 40.39
CA ASP A 64 -26.43 -19.59 41.50
C ASP A 64 -25.91 -21.05 41.54
N ALA A 65 -26.05 -21.81 40.45
CA ALA A 65 -25.66 -23.22 40.38
C ALA A 65 -24.19 -23.43 40.75
N GLU A 66 -23.33 -22.57 40.21
CA GLU A 66 -21.87 -22.65 40.34
C GLU A 66 -21.42 -22.37 41.78
N GLN A 67 -22.11 -21.46 42.48
CA GLN A 67 -21.83 -21.11 43.86
C GLN A 67 -22.31 -22.21 44.83
N THR A 68 -23.43 -22.86 44.51
CA THR A 68 -23.96 -24.00 45.27
C THR A 68 -23.01 -25.21 45.21
N VAL A 69 -22.37 -25.45 44.06
CA VAL A 69 -21.38 -26.53 43.91
C VAL A 69 -20.14 -26.27 44.77
N VAL A 70 -19.65 -25.03 44.81
CA VAL A 70 -18.51 -24.64 45.65
C VAL A 70 -18.78 -24.87 47.15
N VAL A 71 -20.02 -24.64 47.60
CA VAL A 71 -20.40 -24.90 49.01
C VAL A 71 -20.39 -26.39 49.32
N LYS A 72 -20.99 -27.22 48.46
CA LYS A 72 -21.00 -28.69 48.65
C LYS A 72 -19.60 -29.29 48.67
N LEU A 73 -18.70 -28.79 47.84
CA LEU A 73 -17.31 -29.24 47.83
C LEU A 73 -16.60 -28.87 49.12
N ARG A 74 -16.86 -27.68 49.65
CA ARG A 74 -16.29 -27.24 50.92
C ARG A 74 -16.74 -28.13 52.06
N ASP A 75 -18.04 -28.41 52.15
CA ASP A 75 -18.59 -29.27 53.22
C ASP A 75 -17.98 -30.68 53.22
N GLU A 76 -17.69 -31.27 52.05
CA GLU A 76 -17.15 -32.64 51.95
C GLU A 76 -15.62 -32.71 52.16
N PHE A 77 -14.87 -31.73 51.65
CA PHE A 77 -13.40 -31.81 51.59
C PHE A 77 -12.67 -30.91 52.60
N GLU A 78 -13.34 -30.02 53.34
CA GLU A 78 -12.68 -29.05 54.26
C GLU A 78 -11.97 -29.69 55.46
N GLN A 79 -12.32 -30.93 55.83
CA GLN A 79 -11.63 -31.64 56.91
C GLN A 79 -10.24 -32.13 56.49
N ASP A 80 -10.11 -32.63 55.26
CA ASP A 80 -8.91 -33.29 54.75
C ASP A 80 -8.04 -32.36 53.86
N TYR A 81 -8.66 -31.35 53.23
CA TYR A 81 -8.03 -30.47 52.24
C TYR A 81 -8.24 -28.98 52.54
N GLU A 82 -7.25 -28.16 52.22
CA GLU A 82 -7.31 -26.69 52.30
C GLU A 82 -7.64 -26.08 50.93
N PHE A 83 -8.65 -25.19 50.90
CA PHE A 83 -9.10 -24.51 49.68
C PHE A 83 -8.29 -23.25 49.42
N ARG A 84 -7.50 -23.23 48.33
CA ARG A 84 -6.54 -22.15 48.08
C ARG A 84 -7.07 -21.06 47.14
N ARG A 85 -7.80 -21.45 46.10
CA ARG A 85 -8.35 -20.52 45.09
C ARG A 85 -9.65 -21.08 44.52
N VAL A 86 -10.68 -20.25 44.47
CA VAL A 86 -11.98 -20.55 43.86
C VAL A 86 -12.29 -19.44 42.88
N GLU A 87 -12.39 -19.77 41.59
CA GLU A 87 -12.80 -18.84 40.54
C GLU A 87 -14.07 -19.35 39.87
N VAL A 88 -15.10 -18.51 39.86
CA VAL A 88 -16.40 -18.80 39.25
C VAL A 88 -16.59 -17.84 38.08
N VAL A 89 -16.70 -18.37 36.86
CA VAL A 89 -16.92 -17.58 35.64
C VAL A 89 -18.36 -17.82 35.17
N GLY A 90 -19.25 -16.92 35.57
CA GLY A 90 -20.68 -17.03 35.26
C GLY A 90 -21.02 -16.77 33.79
N PRO A 91 -22.06 -17.43 33.23
CA PRO A 91 -22.41 -17.40 31.80
C PRO A 91 -22.93 -16.04 31.29
N THR A 92 -23.27 -15.09 32.17
CA THR A 92 -23.96 -13.84 31.82
C THR A 92 -23.09 -12.80 31.11
N VAL A 93 -21.76 -12.92 31.13
CA VAL A 93 -20.86 -11.90 30.55
C VAL A 93 -20.69 -12.06 29.04
N SER A 94 -20.75 -13.29 28.50
CA SER A 94 -20.52 -13.56 27.06
C SER A 94 -21.70 -13.20 26.16
N GLU A 95 -22.94 -13.36 26.62
CA GLU A 95 -24.12 -13.12 25.79
C GLU A 95 -24.37 -11.63 25.53
N HIS A 96 -24.18 -10.79 26.56
CA HIS A 96 -24.35 -9.34 26.41
C HIS A 96 -23.25 -8.70 25.54
N LEU A 97 -22.00 -9.16 25.65
CA LEU A 97 -20.90 -8.62 24.87
C LEU A 97 -21.05 -8.92 23.36
N SER A 98 -21.44 -10.16 23.01
CA SER A 98 -21.62 -10.54 21.59
C SER A 98 -22.79 -9.79 20.94
N ARG A 99 -23.88 -9.56 21.67
CA ARG A 99 -25.06 -8.86 21.17
C ARG A 99 -24.81 -7.37 20.96
N ILE A 100 -24.06 -6.74 21.87
CA ILE A 100 -23.62 -5.34 21.73
C ILE A 100 -22.63 -5.21 20.57
N GLY A 101 -21.70 -6.15 20.41
CA GLY A 101 -20.74 -6.17 19.30
C GLY A 101 -21.43 -6.23 17.93
N ASN A 102 -22.41 -7.13 17.78
CA ASN A 102 -23.17 -7.27 16.53
C ASN A 102 -24.04 -6.03 16.24
N ALA A 103 -24.64 -5.44 17.27
CA ALA A 103 -25.43 -4.22 17.12
C ALA A 103 -24.56 -3.01 16.71
N ALA A 104 -23.37 -2.88 17.30
CA ALA A 104 -22.41 -1.82 16.97
C ALA A 104 -21.90 -1.92 15.52
N LEU A 105 -21.63 -3.15 15.06
CA LEU A 105 -21.23 -3.41 13.67
C LEU A 105 -22.35 -3.07 12.67
N GLY A 106 -23.60 -3.43 13.00
CA GLY A 106 -24.75 -3.07 12.17
C GLY A 106 -24.97 -1.56 12.08
N LEU A 107 -24.85 -0.86 13.22
CA LEU A 107 -25.06 0.59 13.28
C LEU A 107 -23.97 1.37 12.51
N SER A 108 -22.73 0.90 12.54
CA SER A 108 -21.62 1.55 11.81
C SER A 108 -21.81 1.43 10.29
N LEU A 109 -22.22 0.26 9.79
CA LEU A 109 -22.52 0.03 8.37
C LEU A 109 -23.65 0.93 7.88
N ILE A 110 -24.72 1.06 8.68
CA ILE A 110 -25.84 1.96 8.37
C ILE A 110 -25.36 3.43 8.34
N GLY A 111 -24.51 3.83 9.27
CA GLY A 111 -23.94 5.18 9.32
C GLY A 111 -23.09 5.53 8.10
N VAL A 112 -22.22 4.61 7.67
CA VAL A 112 -21.42 4.78 6.44
C VAL A 112 -22.32 4.89 5.22
N PHE A 113 -23.35 4.03 5.12
CA PHE A 113 -24.28 4.06 4.00
C PHE A 113 -25.10 5.35 3.95
N ALA A 114 -25.62 5.81 5.10
CA ALA A 114 -26.37 7.06 5.19
C ALA A 114 -25.50 8.29 4.88
N TYR A 115 -24.24 8.28 5.33
CA TYR A 115 -23.27 9.31 4.98
C TYR A 115 -23.01 9.33 3.47
N LEU A 116 -22.74 8.18 2.84
CA LEU A 116 -22.51 8.09 1.40
C LEU A 116 -23.74 8.52 0.59
N TRP A 117 -24.94 8.14 1.03
CA TRP A 117 -26.22 8.56 0.42
C TRP A 117 -26.37 10.09 0.48
N MET A 118 -26.14 10.71 1.64
CA MET A 118 -26.28 12.15 1.80
C MET A 118 -25.18 12.93 1.09
N ARG A 119 -23.96 12.38 1.03
CA ARG A 119 -22.75 13.07 0.54
C ARG A 119 -22.54 12.97 -0.96
N PHE A 120 -23.05 11.92 -1.62
CA PHE A 120 -22.88 11.65 -3.05
C PHE A 120 -24.21 11.33 -3.75
N ARG A 121 -24.36 11.76 -5.00
CA ARG A 121 -25.55 11.43 -5.82
C ARG A 121 -25.68 9.90 -5.96
N TRP A 122 -26.87 9.35 -5.73
CA TRP A 122 -27.14 7.90 -5.60
C TRP A 122 -26.57 7.00 -6.72
N GLN A 123 -26.35 7.52 -7.93
CA GLN A 123 -25.72 6.78 -9.02
C GLN A 123 -24.27 6.32 -8.72
N PHE A 124 -23.54 7.02 -7.83
CA PHE A 124 -22.16 6.64 -7.48
C PHE A 124 -22.09 5.45 -6.50
N ALA A 125 -23.09 5.31 -5.62
CA ALA A 125 -23.17 4.17 -4.70
C ALA A 125 -23.43 2.86 -5.47
N VAL A 126 -24.27 2.91 -6.50
CA VAL A 126 -24.51 1.76 -7.38
C VAL A 126 -23.25 1.37 -8.15
N GLY A 127 -22.48 2.36 -8.63
CA GLY A 127 -21.19 2.12 -9.29
C GLY A 127 -20.17 1.43 -8.39
N ALA A 128 -20.06 1.85 -7.13
CA ALA A 128 -19.15 1.21 -6.16
C ALA A 128 -19.53 -0.26 -5.92
N VAL A 129 -20.81 -0.57 -5.74
CA VAL A 129 -21.29 -1.94 -5.52
C VAL A 129 -21.05 -2.84 -6.73
N LEU A 130 -21.27 -2.33 -7.95
CA LEU A 130 -20.99 -3.07 -9.18
C LEU A 130 -19.48 -3.29 -9.37
N ALA A 131 -18.64 -2.30 -9.07
CA ALA A 131 -17.19 -2.42 -9.14
C ALA A 131 -16.64 -3.44 -8.14
N THR A 132 -17.15 -3.47 -6.90
CA THR A 132 -16.73 -4.48 -5.92
C THR A 132 -17.12 -5.89 -6.33
N ARG A 133 -18.29 -6.05 -6.96
CA ARG A 133 -18.75 -7.34 -7.51
C ARG A 133 -17.88 -7.81 -8.69
N ASP A 134 -17.50 -6.89 -9.58
CA ASP A 134 -16.65 -7.17 -10.74
C ASP A 134 -15.20 -7.54 -10.34
N MET A 135 -14.67 -6.80 -9.36
CA MET A 135 -13.35 -7.04 -8.78
C MET A 135 -13.26 -8.38 -8.03
N MET A 136 -14.36 -8.87 -7.46
CA MET A 136 -14.39 -10.17 -6.79
C MET A 136 -14.58 -11.35 -7.75
N ASN A 137 -15.00 -11.09 -9.00
CA ASN A 137 -15.18 -12.11 -10.03
C ASN A 137 -13.95 -12.28 -10.95
N THR A 138 -13.04 -11.32 -10.97
CA THR A 138 -11.83 -11.38 -11.81
C THR A 138 -10.65 -11.90 -11.01
N GLY A 139 -10.58 -13.23 -10.89
CA GLY A 139 -9.35 -13.89 -10.45
C GLY A 139 -8.25 -13.69 -11.50
N ILE A 140 -7.04 -13.38 -11.07
CA ILE A 140 -5.86 -13.40 -11.95
C ILE A 140 -5.61 -14.87 -12.34
N GLU A 141 -6.11 -15.28 -13.50
CA GLU A 141 -5.76 -16.56 -14.10
C GLU A 141 -4.43 -16.44 -14.84
N ILE A 142 -3.37 -16.99 -14.25
CA ILE A 142 -2.09 -17.19 -14.94
C ILE A 142 -2.21 -18.46 -15.78
N ARG A 143 -2.32 -18.30 -17.11
CA ARG A 143 -2.36 -19.41 -18.08
C ARG A 143 -1.02 -19.51 -18.83
N GLU A 144 -0.65 -20.71 -19.25
CA GLU A 144 0.48 -20.90 -20.17
C GLU A 144 0.27 -20.08 -21.44
N ALA A 145 1.35 -19.41 -21.86
CA ALA A 145 1.33 -18.26 -22.74
C ALA A 145 1.19 -18.63 -24.21
N HIS A 146 -0.01 -19.05 -24.60
CA HIS A 146 -0.41 -19.10 -26.00
C HIS A 146 -1.78 -18.45 -26.16
N PHE A 147 -1.79 -17.21 -26.64
CA PHE A 147 -3.01 -16.56 -27.11
C PHE A 147 -3.13 -16.79 -28.63
N PRO A 148 -4.12 -17.55 -29.10
CA PRO A 148 -4.29 -17.87 -30.52
C PRO A 148 -4.89 -16.66 -31.24
N GLY A 149 -4.03 -15.75 -31.68
CA GLY A 149 -4.40 -14.54 -32.39
C GLY A 149 -3.40 -13.40 -32.19
N ARG A 150 -3.44 -12.41 -33.10
CA ARG A 150 -2.66 -11.18 -32.92
C ARG A 150 -3.43 -10.22 -32.04
N ALA A 151 -2.81 -9.74 -30.97
CA ALA A 151 -3.37 -8.75 -30.07
C ALA A 151 -2.45 -7.53 -29.96
N PRO A 152 -3.00 -6.31 -29.84
CA PRO A 152 -2.21 -5.16 -29.42
C PRO A 152 -1.78 -5.33 -27.96
N ILE A 153 -0.64 -4.72 -27.61
CA ILE A 153 -0.14 -4.69 -26.24
C ILE A 153 -0.70 -3.45 -25.53
N ASP A 154 -1.50 -3.67 -24.49
CA ASP A 154 -2.19 -2.62 -23.74
C ASP A 154 -1.27 -1.95 -22.70
N ALA A 155 -0.36 -2.72 -22.09
CA ALA A 155 0.59 -2.23 -21.11
C ALA A 155 1.85 -3.11 -21.02
N TYR A 156 2.96 -2.54 -20.52
CA TYR A 156 4.20 -3.25 -20.24
C TYR A 156 4.86 -2.71 -18.96
N GLY A 157 5.62 -3.54 -18.25
CA GLY A 157 6.32 -3.18 -17.02
C GLY A 157 6.25 -4.28 -15.95
N ASN A 158 6.92 -4.08 -14.81
CA ASN A 158 6.96 -5.06 -13.69
C ASN A 158 7.38 -6.48 -14.13
N GLY A 159 8.25 -6.59 -15.14
CA GLY A 159 8.70 -7.87 -15.68
C GLY A 159 7.65 -8.59 -16.55
N GLY A 160 6.66 -7.88 -17.10
CA GLY A 160 5.62 -8.49 -17.93
C GLY A 160 4.87 -7.52 -18.85
N PHE A 161 3.80 -8.03 -19.45
CA PHE A 161 2.96 -7.37 -20.45
C PHE A 161 1.48 -7.67 -20.20
N ARG A 162 0.60 -6.76 -20.64
CA ARG A 162 -0.86 -6.93 -20.67
C ARG A 162 -1.38 -6.76 -22.09
N PHE A 163 -2.24 -7.67 -22.53
CA PHE A 163 -2.82 -7.70 -23.87
C PHE A 163 -4.09 -8.56 -23.85
N ALA A 164 -5.09 -8.24 -24.67
CA ALA A 164 -6.31 -9.04 -24.79
C ALA A 164 -6.95 -9.41 -23.44
N GLU A 165 -6.94 -8.48 -22.49
CA GLU A 165 -7.41 -8.66 -21.10
C GLU A 165 -6.60 -9.69 -20.26
N MET A 166 -5.54 -10.26 -20.83
CA MET A 166 -4.61 -11.18 -20.19
C MET A 166 -3.36 -10.46 -19.68
N SER A 167 -2.76 -10.99 -18.61
CA SER A 167 -1.45 -10.55 -18.11
C SER A 167 -0.44 -11.68 -18.20
N HIS A 168 0.74 -11.40 -18.76
CA HIS A 168 1.84 -12.35 -18.87
C HIS A 168 3.09 -11.81 -18.19
N ARG A 169 3.75 -12.64 -17.39
CA ARG A 169 5.04 -12.34 -16.77
C ARG A 169 6.14 -13.04 -17.56
N GLY A 170 7.15 -12.30 -17.98
CA GLY A 170 8.18 -12.79 -18.91
C GLY A 170 8.13 -12.08 -20.27
N SER A 171 9.10 -12.41 -21.12
CA SER A 171 9.23 -11.81 -22.45
C SER A 171 8.21 -12.43 -23.41
N LEU A 172 7.92 -11.75 -24.50
CA LEU A 172 6.92 -12.20 -25.48
C LEU A 172 7.49 -12.29 -26.89
N LEU A 173 7.01 -13.29 -27.63
CA LEU A 173 7.10 -13.36 -29.09
C LEU A 173 5.69 -13.16 -29.66
N CYS A 174 5.47 -12.01 -30.27
CA CYS A 174 4.23 -11.70 -30.99
C CYS A 174 4.40 -12.12 -32.45
N LEU A 175 3.77 -13.23 -32.82
CA LEU A 175 3.92 -13.89 -34.12
C LEU A 175 2.57 -13.94 -34.87
N PRO A 176 2.59 -14.25 -36.18
CA PRO A 176 1.36 -14.47 -36.96
C PRO A 176 0.37 -15.45 -36.32
N SER A 177 0.88 -16.54 -35.74
CA SER A 177 0.09 -17.58 -35.08
C SER A 177 -0.48 -17.19 -33.73
N GLY A 178 0.09 -16.18 -33.06
CA GLY A 178 -0.31 -15.83 -31.71
C GLY A 178 0.74 -15.08 -30.91
N VAL A 179 0.39 -14.77 -29.66
CA VAL A 179 1.31 -14.23 -28.66
C VAL A 179 1.83 -15.39 -27.81
N HIS A 180 3.15 -15.58 -27.83
CA HIS A 180 3.87 -16.67 -27.16
C HIS A 180 4.74 -16.13 -26.03
N GLY A 181 4.75 -16.81 -24.90
CA GLY A 181 5.74 -16.56 -23.84
C GLY A 181 7.14 -16.98 -24.28
N TRP A 182 8.15 -16.18 -23.95
CA TRP A 182 9.54 -16.42 -24.33
C TRP A 182 10.50 -16.09 -23.19
N GLU A 183 11.52 -16.94 -23.01
CA GLU A 183 12.61 -16.73 -22.06
C GLU A 183 13.94 -16.54 -22.82
N PRO A 184 14.42 -15.30 -23.03
CA PRO A 184 15.68 -15.05 -23.71
C PRO A 184 16.88 -15.55 -22.89
N ALA A 185 17.90 -16.07 -23.58
CA ALA A 185 19.19 -16.42 -22.95
C ALA A 185 19.91 -15.19 -22.37
N GLN A 186 20.78 -15.38 -21.36
CA GLN A 186 21.57 -14.29 -20.78
C GLN A 186 22.80 -13.92 -21.64
N PRO A 187 23.17 -12.62 -21.76
CA PRO A 187 22.39 -11.42 -21.46
C PRO A 187 21.25 -11.25 -22.49
N PRO A 188 20.11 -10.63 -22.10
CA PRO A 188 18.83 -10.83 -22.76
C PRO A 188 18.83 -10.20 -24.14
N LEU A 189 18.96 -11.06 -25.15
CA LEU A 189 19.00 -10.72 -26.56
C LEU A 189 18.48 -11.91 -27.35
N LEU A 190 17.95 -11.64 -28.54
CA LEU A 190 17.56 -12.69 -29.46
C LEU A 190 18.81 -13.48 -29.89
N THR A 191 18.81 -14.79 -29.67
CA THR A 191 19.85 -15.72 -30.12
C THR A 191 19.36 -16.55 -31.30
N VAL A 192 20.27 -17.28 -31.94
CA VAL A 192 19.91 -18.19 -33.05
C VAL A 192 18.90 -19.25 -32.61
N ASN A 193 18.97 -19.73 -31.36
CA ASN A 193 18.06 -20.73 -30.83
C ASN A 193 16.63 -20.18 -30.65
N ASP A 194 16.49 -18.86 -30.48
CA ASP A 194 15.18 -18.21 -30.31
C ASP A 194 14.45 -17.99 -31.65
N LEU A 195 15.12 -18.25 -32.77
CA LEU A 195 14.58 -17.99 -34.10
C LEU A 195 13.65 -19.09 -34.62
N GLU A 196 13.65 -20.29 -34.04
CA GLU A 196 12.93 -21.45 -34.58
C GLU A 196 11.45 -21.13 -34.87
N LEU A 197 10.71 -20.64 -33.87
CA LEU A 197 9.30 -20.27 -33.99
C LEU A 197 9.05 -19.08 -34.95
N ILE A 198 10.04 -18.19 -35.10
CA ILE A 198 9.96 -17.04 -36.02
C ILE A 198 10.12 -17.52 -37.45
N LEU A 199 11.09 -18.42 -37.69
CA LEU A 199 11.45 -18.91 -39.02
C LEU A 199 10.40 -19.86 -39.58
N GLU A 200 9.72 -20.65 -38.74
CA GLU A 200 8.56 -21.45 -39.13
C GLU A 200 7.45 -20.63 -39.79
N GLN A 201 7.37 -19.34 -39.46
CA GLN A 201 6.34 -18.41 -39.92
C GLN A 201 6.93 -17.28 -40.78
N ALA A 202 8.16 -17.43 -41.28
CA ALA A 202 8.89 -16.38 -41.97
C ALA A 202 8.19 -15.84 -43.22
N SER A 203 7.36 -16.65 -43.89
CA SER A 203 6.61 -16.23 -45.08
C SER A 203 5.58 -15.13 -44.80
N ASP A 204 5.13 -15.02 -43.54
CA ASP A 204 4.06 -14.11 -43.11
C ASP A 204 4.60 -12.91 -42.31
N ILE A 205 5.93 -12.74 -42.28
CA ILE A 205 6.64 -11.70 -41.53
C ILE A 205 7.54 -10.90 -42.49
N GLU A 206 7.27 -9.60 -42.63
CA GLU A 206 8.14 -8.66 -43.34
C GLU A 206 9.06 -7.90 -42.37
N ILE A 207 8.55 -7.56 -41.19
CA ILE A 207 9.23 -6.72 -40.19
C ILE A 207 9.24 -7.44 -38.85
N LEU A 208 10.42 -7.63 -38.27
CA LEU A 208 10.61 -8.10 -36.89
C LEU A 208 11.12 -6.94 -36.03
N LEU A 209 10.27 -6.45 -35.14
CA LEU A 209 10.66 -5.48 -34.12
C LEU A 209 11.33 -6.21 -32.95
N VAL A 210 12.52 -5.77 -32.55
CA VAL A 210 13.24 -6.39 -31.43
C VAL A 210 13.32 -5.39 -30.28
N GLY A 211 12.46 -5.58 -29.29
CA GLY A 211 12.46 -4.85 -28.03
C GLY A 211 13.59 -5.34 -27.13
N THR A 212 14.71 -4.61 -27.10
CA THR A 212 15.94 -5.03 -26.44
C THR A 212 16.01 -4.70 -24.95
N GLY A 213 14.89 -4.45 -24.29
CA GLY A 213 14.82 -3.99 -22.91
C GLY A 213 14.75 -2.47 -22.81
N MET A 214 15.41 -1.88 -21.81
CA MET A 214 15.32 -0.44 -21.56
C MET A 214 16.12 0.39 -22.56
N ASP A 215 17.25 -0.15 -23.01
CA ASP A 215 18.15 0.49 -23.95
C ASP A 215 18.15 -0.20 -25.31
N LEU A 216 18.47 0.56 -26.35
CA LEU A 216 18.75 0.05 -27.68
C LEU A 216 20.02 -0.81 -27.63
N ARG A 217 19.90 -2.09 -27.98
CA ARG A 217 21.05 -2.99 -28.15
C ARG A 217 21.12 -3.53 -29.57
N ARG A 218 22.34 -3.73 -30.05
CA ARG A 218 22.57 -4.26 -31.41
C ARG A 218 22.27 -5.75 -31.43
N ILE A 219 21.42 -6.18 -32.37
CA ILE A 219 21.16 -7.61 -32.62
C ILE A 219 22.45 -8.27 -33.12
N PRO A 220 22.77 -9.49 -32.66
CA PRO A 220 23.92 -10.26 -33.14
C PRO A 220 23.91 -10.43 -34.66
N GLU A 221 25.09 -10.38 -35.29
CA GLU A 221 25.18 -10.37 -36.76
C GLU A 221 24.83 -11.72 -37.41
N ASP A 222 25.04 -12.83 -36.70
CA ASP A 222 24.57 -14.17 -37.05
C ASP A 222 23.03 -14.23 -37.12
N VAL A 223 22.35 -13.70 -36.11
CA VAL A 223 20.88 -13.59 -36.07
C VAL A 223 20.35 -12.72 -37.21
N LYS A 224 20.97 -11.56 -37.45
CA LYS A 224 20.59 -10.68 -38.57
C LYS A 224 20.78 -11.36 -39.93
N ALA A 225 21.87 -12.12 -40.11
CA ALA A 225 22.14 -12.81 -41.36
C ALA A 225 21.04 -13.83 -41.68
N ILE A 226 20.62 -14.62 -40.69
CA ILE A 226 19.55 -15.62 -40.82
C ILE A 226 18.20 -14.98 -41.15
N LEU A 227 17.84 -13.88 -40.46
CA LEU A 227 16.60 -13.14 -40.74
C LEU A 227 16.61 -12.55 -42.16
N ARG A 228 17.75 -12.02 -42.60
CA ARG A 228 17.91 -11.45 -43.95
C ARG A 228 17.79 -12.51 -45.04
N GLU A 229 18.30 -13.73 -44.82
CA GLU A 229 18.12 -14.86 -45.75
C GLU A 229 16.64 -15.16 -45.98
N HIS A 230 15.82 -15.02 -44.95
CA HIS A 230 14.38 -15.20 -44.98
C HIS A 230 13.60 -13.93 -45.37
N ARG A 231 14.29 -12.87 -45.83
CA ARG A 231 13.71 -11.58 -46.23
C ARG A 231 12.98 -10.81 -45.11
N ILE A 232 13.28 -11.12 -43.85
CA ILE A 232 12.75 -10.41 -42.69
C ILE A 232 13.65 -9.21 -42.36
N THR A 233 13.06 -8.02 -42.26
CA THR A 233 13.78 -6.83 -41.79
C THR A 233 13.74 -6.78 -40.27
N SER A 234 14.91 -6.79 -39.61
CA SER A 234 15.00 -6.68 -38.15
C SER A 234 15.27 -5.24 -37.72
N ASP A 235 14.47 -4.69 -36.80
CA ASP A 235 14.65 -3.33 -36.26
C ASP A 235 14.77 -3.35 -34.72
N PRO A 236 15.98 -3.21 -34.15
CA PRO A 236 16.16 -3.14 -32.71
C PRO A 236 15.77 -1.77 -32.15
N MET A 237 15.08 -1.77 -31.01
CA MET A 237 14.74 -0.57 -30.25
C MET A 237 14.46 -0.92 -28.77
N SER A 238 14.27 0.09 -27.91
CA SER A 238 13.81 -0.18 -26.55
C SER A 238 12.44 -0.87 -26.57
N THR A 239 12.17 -1.76 -25.61
CA THR A 239 10.91 -2.52 -25.53
C THR A 239 9.69 -1.60 -25.57
N GLY A 240 9.74 -0.44 -24.90
CA GLY A 240 8.64 0.53 -24.95
C GLY A 240 8.41 1.13 -26.35
N ALA A 241 9.47 1.39 -27.10
CA ALA A 241 9.35 1.82 -28.49
C ALA A 241 8.83 0.69 -29.38
N ALA A 242 9.34 -0.53 -29.21
CA ALA A 242 8.90 -1.71 -29.96
C ALA A 242 7.40 -1.98 -29.76
N VAL A 243 6.89 -1.89 -28.53
CA VAL A 243 5.46 -2.03 -28.22
C VAL A 243 4.61 -1.01 -28.98
N ARG A 244 5.01 0.28 -28.97
CA ARG A 244 4.25 1.33 -29.68
C ARG A 244 4.26 1.11 -31.19
N THR A 245 5.43 0.82 -31.76
CA THR A 245 5.58 0.58 -33.20
C THR A 245 4.84 -0.67 -33.63
N TYR A 246 4.89 -1.74 -32.84
CA TYR A 246 4.15 -2.98 -33.09
C TYR A 246 2.64 -2.72 -33.16
N ASN A 247 2.07 -2.02 -32.17
CA ASN A 247 0.64 -1.72 -32.17
C ASN A 247 0.19 -0.89 -33.38
N VAL A 248 1.01 0.07 -33.82
CA VAL A 248 0.73 0.88 -35.02
C VAL A 248 0.75 0.01 -36.27
N LEU A 249 1.82 -0.78 -36.47
CA LEU A 249 1.95 -1.65 -37.64
C LEU A 249 0.90 -2.75 -37.67
N LEU A 250 0.51 -3.28 -36.51
CA LEU A 250 -0.57 -4.24 -36.37
C LEU A 250 -1.93 -3.61 -36.76
N ALA A 251 -2.20 -2.37 -36.35
CA ALA A 251 -3.42 -1.66 -36.71
C ALA A 251 -3.49 -1.30 -38.21
N GLU A 252 -2.33 -1.14 -38.86
CA GLU A 252 -2.21 -0.96 -40.31
C GLU A 252 -2.25 -2.28 -41.10
N ASP A 253 -2.52 -3.41 -40.45
CA ASP A 253 -2.55 -4.76 -41.05
C ASP A 253 -1.24 -5.12 -41.78
N ARG A 254 -0.11 -4.65 -41.25
CA ARG A 254 1.22 -4.98 -41.78
C ARG A 254 1.65 -6.38 -41.31
N ALA A 255 2.48 -7.05 -42.11
CA ALA A 255 3.14 -8.30 -41.77
C ALA A 255 4.26 -8.08 -40.73
N VAL A 256 3.88 -7.66 -39.52
CA VAL A 256 4.79 -7.37 -38.41
C VAL A 256 4.79 -8.50 -37.38
N ALA A 257 5.98 -8.82 -36.88
CA ALA A 257 6.21 -9.63 -35.69
C ALA A 257 7.04 -8.81 -34.67
N ALA A 258 6.97 -9.18 -33.40
CA ALA A 258 7.77 -8.54 -32.37
C ALA A 258 8.36 -9.54 -31.36
N ALA A 259 9.65 -9.39 -31.06
CA ALA A 259 10.32 -10.03 -29.93
C ALA A 259 10.50 -8.99 -28.83
N LEU A 260 9.74 -9.09 -27.75
CA LEU A 260 9.63 -8.08 -26.70
C LEU A 260 10.24 -8.60 -25.41
N ILE A 261 11.43 -8.11 -25.06
CA ILE A 261 12.08 -8.46 -23.80
C ILE A 261 11.35 -7.74 -22.66
N ALA A 262 10.90 -8.50 -21.67
CA ALA A 262 10.29 -7.96 -20.48
C ALA A 262 11.25 -7.02 -19.77
N VAL A 263 10.77 -5.82 -19.47
CA VAL A 263 11.49 -4.87 -18.65
C VAL A 263 10.90 -4.90 -17.25
N GLU A 264 11.76 -5.13 -16.26
CA GLU A 264 11.55 -4.47 -14.98
C GLU A 264 11.69 -2.99 -15.29
N SER A 265 10.60 -2.25 -15.17
CA SER A 265 10.59 -0.82 -15.46
C SER A 265 11.82 -0.17 -14.82
N ILE A 266 12.63 0.61 -15.57
CA ILE A 266 13.51 1.60 -14.93
C ILE A 266 12.60 2.45 -14.06
N ASN A 267 12.75 2.27 -12.74
CA ASN A 267 12.28 3.12 -11.67
C ASN A 267 11.03 3.96 -11.99
N CYS A 268 9.89 3.30 -12.24
CA CYS A 268 8.58 3.92 -11.99
C CYS A 268 8.41 4.31 -10.51
N ARG A 269 9.34 3.90 -9.64
CA ARG A 269 9.33 4.29 -8.24
C ARG A 269 9.86 5.71 -8.01
N ALA A 270 10.77 6.27 -8.82
CA ALA A 270 11.11 7.70 -8.71
C ALA A 270 9.92 8.59 -9.13
N VAL A 271 9.12 8.08 -10.09
CA VAL A 271 7.83 8.68 -10.46
C VAL A 271 6.82 8.58 -9.32
N SER A 272 6.93 7.67 -8.33
CA SER A 272 5.95 7.60 -7.23
C SER A 272 5.93 8.85 -6.34
N LEU A 273 7.06 9.58 -6.28
CA LEU A 273 7.15 10.84 -5.54
C LEU A 273 6.44 12.02 -6.24
N MET A 274 6.20 11.93 -7.56
CA MET A 274 5.51 13.00 -8.28
C MET A 274 3.99 13.05 -8.04
N PRO A 275 3.25 11.93 -8.05
CA PRO A 275 1.85 11.88 -7.64
C PRO A 275 1.62 12.38 -6.23
N ILE A 276 2.49 12.06 -5.26
CA ILE A 276 2.34 12.60 -3.91
C ILE A 276 2.60 14.10 -3.85
N ASN A 277 3.66 14.60 -4.51
CA ASN A 277 3.92 16.03 -4.57
C ASN A 277 2.73 16.77 -5.21
N ALA A 278 2.14 16.20 -6.26
CA ALA A 278 0.95 16.76 -6.90
C ALA A 278 -0.27 16.71 -5.97
N GLU A 279 -0.50 15.59 -5.28
CA GLU A 279 -1.67 15.39 -4.42
C GLU A 279 -1.64 16.26 -3.16
N ILE A 280 -0.46 16.43 -2.55
CA ILE A 280 -0.26 17.34 -1.42
C ILE A 280 -0.37 18.80 -1.88
N ALA A 281 0.31 19.19 -2.96
CA ALA A 281 0.22 20.56 -3.48
C ALA A 281 -1.21 20.96 -3.89
N ARG A 282 -2.01 19.99 -4.38
CA ARG A 282 -3.41 20.18 -4.76
C ARG A 282 -4.32 20.48 -3.56
N ILE A 283 -3.90 20.21 -2.31
CA ILE A 283 -4.72 20.52 -1.12
C ILE A 283 -5.16 21.98 -1.13
N ARG A 284 -4.23 22.90 -1.44
CA ARG A 284 -4.53 24.33 -1.56
C ARG A 284 -5.48 24.66 -2.71
N ASP A 285 -5.50 23.87 -3.78
CA ASP A 285 -6.43 24.09 -4.89
C ASP A 285 -7.88 23.72 -4.53
N VAL A 286 -8.07 22.88 -3.52
CA VAL A 286 -9.38 22.29 -3.16
C VAL A 286 -9.97 22.93 -1.90
N VAL A 287 -9.14 23.37 -0.97
CA VAL A 287 -9.57 23.98 0.29
C VAL A 287 -9.63 25.50 0.16
N HIS A 288 -10.71 26.08 0.70
CA HIS A 288 -10.91 27.55 0.70
C HIS A 288 -10.39 28.17 2.01
N ASP A 289 -10.58 27.46 3.13
CA ASP A 289 -10.07 27.84 4.45
C ASP A 289 -8.84 27.01 4.81
N ALA A 290 -7.96 27.57 5.65
CA ALA A 290 -6.71 26.94 6.04
C ALA A 290 -6.92 25.65 6.85
N LEU A 291 -7.83 25.67 7.83
CA LEU A 291 -8.04 24.56 8.77
C LEU A 291 -8.37 23.21 8.09
N PRO A 292 -9.29 23.12 7.11
CA PRO A 292 -9.48 21.89 6.33
C PRO A 292 -8.24 21.41 5.57
N GLY A 293 -7.36 22.33 5.16
CA GLY A 293 -6.08 22.01 4.53
C GLY A 293 -5.11 21.39 5.53
N GLU A 294 -5.00 21.97 6.73
CA GLU A 294 -4.14 21.47 7.81
C GLU A 294 -4.53 20.06 8.23
N VAL A 295 -5.83 19.79 8.36
CA VAL A 295 -6.33 18.45 8.68
C VAL A 295 -5.90 17.42 7.62
N ARG A 296 -5.88 17.80 6.34
CA ARG A 296 -5.42 16.91 5.25
C ARG A 296 -3.91 16.69 5.27
N LEU A 297 -3.13 17.72 5.57
CA LEU A 297 -1.68 17.60 5.75
C LEU A 297 -1.35 16.74 6.97
N GLN A 298 -2.08 16.93 8.08
CA GLN A 298 -1.92 16.11 9.27
C GLN A 298 -2.26 14.64 9.00
N TRP A 299 -3.32 14.37 8.24
CA TRP A 299 -3.63 13.00 7.81
C TRP A 299 -2.48 12.37 7.02
N TRP A 300 -1.84 13.10 6.10
CA TRP A 300 -0.66 12.60 5.38
C TRP A 300 0.51 12.31 6.33
N ARG A 301 0.77 13.17 7.32
CA ARG A 301 1.80 12.94 8.34
C ARG A 301 1.51 11.70 9.18
N ASP A 302 0.27 11.54 9.64
CA ASP A 302 -0.12 10.40 10.46
C ASP A 302 -0.03 9.08 9.67
N LEU A 303 -0.47 9.10 8.42
CA LEU A 303 -0.32 7.99 7.47
C LEU A 303 1.16 7.61 7.27
N ILE A 304 2.00 8.61 6.98
CA ILE A 304 3.43 8.40 6.72
C ILE A 304 4.16 7.95 7.97
N ASN A 305 3.71 8.29 9.17
CA ASN A 305 4.34 7.86 10.42
C ASN A 305 3.73 6.57 11.00
N GLY A 306 2.67 6.04 10.38
CA GLY A 306 1.98 4.83 10.86
C GLY A 306 1.19 5.06 12.15
N THR A 307 0.82 6.31 12.45
CA THR A 307 -0.01 6.71 13.60
C THR A 307 -1.48 6.89 13.22
N GLU A 308 -1.83 6.62 11.96
CA GLU A 308 -3.21 6.72 11.46
C GLU A 308 -4.11 5.65 12.08
N HIS A 309 -5.29 6.07 12.52
CA HIS A 309 -6.31 5.20 13.11
C HIS A 309 -7.41 4.96 12.06
N GLY A 310 -7.17 4.06 11.11
CA GLY A 310 -8.09 3.83 10.00
C GLY A 310 -7.59 2.79 9.00
N ALA A 311 -8.46 2.41 8.06
CA ALA A 311 -8.07 1.54 6.96
C ALA A 311 -7.30 2.36 5.91
N VAL A 312 -5.97 2.35 6.03
CA VAL A 312 -4.95 2.85 5.08
C VAL A 312 -5.24 2.47 3.61
N THR A 313 -6.07 1.45 3.37
CA THR A 313 -6.29 0.73 2.10
C THR A 313 -7.12 1.44 1.03
N GLY A 314 -7.45 2.73 1.18
CA GLY A 314 -8.31 3.45 0.22
C GLY A 314 -7.60 4.32 -0.82
N ASN A 315 -6.35 4.77 -0.59
CA ASN A 315 -5.68 5.76 -1.45
C ASN A 315 -4.52 5.11 -2.25
N PRO A 316 -4.61 5.03 -3.59
CA PRO A 316 -3.58 4.39 -4.41
C PRO A 316 -2.23 5.12 -4.38
N VAL A 317 -2.24 6.45 -4.20
CA VAL A 317 -1.00 7.25 -4.07
C VAL A 317 -0.34 6.97 -2.72
N ALA A 318 -1.13 6.87 -1.65
CA ALA A 318 -0.65 6.51 -0.32
C ALA A 318 -0.01 5.12 -0.31
N ALA A 319 -0.65 4.12 -0.95
CA ALA A 319 -0.11 2.77 -1.03
C ALA A 319 1.24 2.74 -1.75
N LEU A 320 1.35 3.43 -2.90
CA LEU A 320 2.61 3.52 -3.66
C LEU A 320 3.71 4.24 -2.87
N LEU A 321 3.36 5.28 -2.11
CA LEU A 321 4.30 5.99 -1.26
C LEU A 321 4.82 5.08 -0.14
N LEU A 322 3.93 4.45 0.62
CA LEU A 322 4.32 3.62 1.77
C LEU A 322 5.20 2.46 1.34
N GLN A 323 4.90 1.86 0.18
CA GLN A 323 5.76 0.87 -0.45
C GLN A 323 7.13 1.46 -0.80
N ALA A 324 7.20 2.65 -1.41
CA ALA A 324 8.47 3.28 -1.75
C ALA A 324 9.31 3.64 -0.50
N ILE A 325 8.67 4.12 0.58
CA ILE A 325 9.34 4.38 1.86
C ILE A 325 9.98 3.10 2.39
N GLN A 326 9.27 1.97 2.32
CA GLN A 326 9.78 0.67 2.77
C GLN A 326 10.90 0.15 1.86
N ASP A 327 10.70 0.15 0.54
CA ASP A 327 11.61 -0.42 -0.45
C ASP A 327 12.96 0.32 -0.51
N TYR A 328 12.95 1.66 -0.36
CA TYR A 328 14.15 2.51 -0.46
C TYR A 328 14.60 3.14 0.85
N GLN A 329 13.97 2.75 1.97
CA GLN A 329 14.29 3.27 3.30
C GLN A 329 14.28 4.81 3.35
N LEU A 330 13.30 5.43 2.69
CA LEU A 330 13.21 6.89 2.62
C LEU A 330 12.96 7.48 4.02
N PRO A 331 13.59 8.62 4.35
CA PRO A 331 13.46 9.23 5.68
C PRO A 331 12.06 9.82 5.87
N ARG A 332 11.27 9.25 6.78
CA ARG A 332 9.92 9.73 7.13
C ARG A 332 9.93 11.19 7.63
N SER A 333 10.98 11.58 8.35
CA SER A 333 11.17 12.95 8.84
C SER A 333 11.21 14.01 7.72
N VAL A 334 11.69 13.64 6.53
CA VAL A 334 11.70 14.54 5.36
C VAL A 334 10.28 14.77 4.85
N PHE A 335 9.42 13.76 4.89
CA PHE A 335 8.01 13.94 4.54
C PHE A 335 7.24 14.75 5.57
N ASP A 336 7.58 14.64 6.85
CA ASP A 336 7.02 15.49 7.90
C ASP A 336 7.36 16.96 7.66
N ALA A 337 8.64 17.26 7.43
CA ALA A 337 9.10 18.61 7.14
C ALA A 337 8.50 19.15 5.83
N TYR A 338 8.37 18.29 4.81
CA TYR A 338 7.65 18.61 3.58
C TYR A 338 6.19 19.01 3.84
N CYS A 339 5.45 18.22 4.62
CA CYS A 339 4.05 18.53 4.93
C CYS A 339 3.92 19.80 5.78
N GLU A 340 4.84 20.02 6.73
CA GLU A 340 4.89 21.23 7.55
C GLU A 340 5.14 22.47 6.70
N ALA A 341 6.11 22.44 5.77
CA ALA A 341 6.39 23.54 4.86
C ALA A 341 5.17 23.89 3.98
N ARG A 342 4.35 22.89 3.62
CA ARG A 342 3.12 23.07 2.83
C ARG A 342 1.98 23.72 3.61
N ILE A 343 2.06 23.85 4.92
CA ILE A 343 1.09 24.63 5.70
C ILE A 343 1.12 26.10 5.25
N PHE A 344 2.28 26.64 4.90
CA PHE A 344 2.40 28.01 4.35
C PHE A 344 1.47 28.22 3.15
N ASP A 345 1.34 27.21 2.27
CA ASP A 345 0.46 27.29 1.09
C ASP A 345 -1.00 27.52 1.47
N LEU A 346 -1.43 27.19 2.69
CA LEU A 346 -2.80 27.33 3.18
C LEU A 346 -3.12 28.74 3.70
N TYR A 347 -2.10 29.56 3.91
CA TYR A 347 -2.23 30.95 4.36
C TYR A 347 -1.93 31.93 3.22
N ASN A 348 -2.28 33.20 3.42
CA ASN A 348 -2.07 34.28 2.46
C ASN A 348 -1.01 35.30 2.92
N ASP A 349 -0.35 35.01 4.04
CA ASP A 349 0.72 35.84 4.55
C ASP A 349 1.90 35.86 3.56
N ALA A 350 2.59 36.99 3.51
CA ALA A 350 3.79 37.09 2.70
C ALA A 350 4.90 36.23 3.30
N MET A 351 5.72 35.63 2.44
CA MET A 351 6.94 34.96 2.88
C MET A 351 7.82 35.99 3.60
N PRO A 352 8.28 35.77 4.85
CA PRO A 352 8.92 36.84 5.62
C PRO A 352 10.26 37.30 5.04
N SER A 353 11.10 36.36 4.58
CA SER A 353 12.42 36.67 4.06
C SER A 353 12.87 35.72 2.96
N ARG A 354 13.95 36.09 2.25
CA ARG A 354 14.64 35.19 1.31
C ARG A 354 15.09 33.88 1.95
N ASN A 355 15.51 33.91 3.22
CA ASN A 355 15.91 32.71 3.93
C ASN A 355 14.70 31.76 4.15
N ASP A 356 13.52 32.31 4.42
CA ASP A 356 12.30 31.50 4.54
C ASP A 356 11.87 30.90 3.19
N LEU A 357 12.03 31.64 2.09
CA LEU A 357 11.81 31.11 0.75
C LEU A 357 12.78 29.97 0.42
N GLU A 358 14.06 30.12 0.74
CA GLU A 358 15.07 29.07 0.55
C GLU A 358 14.75 27.83 1.40
N GLY A 359 14.36 28.03 2.67
CA GLY A 359 13.90 26.94 3.54
C GLY A 359 12.67 26.22 2.97
N TYR A 360 11.66 26.96 2.52
CA TYR A 360 10.49 26.41 1.85
C TYR A 360 10.87 25.60 0.60
N CYS A 361 11.78 26.10 -0.24
CA CYS A 361 12.26 25.36 -1.41
C CYS A 361 12.98 24.07 -0.99
N GLY A 362 13.81 24.15 0.05
CA GLY A 362 14.53 23.03 0.66
C GLY A 362 13.61 21.90 1.10
N GLU A 363 12.63 22.21 1.93
CA GLU A 363 11.71 21.21 2.48
C GLU A 363 10.66 20.71 1.45
N THR A 364 10.48 21.41 0.32
CA THR A 364 9.54 21.01 -0.73
C THR A 364 10.21 20.36 -1.94
N ALA A 365 10.64 21.16 -2.92
CA ALA A 365 11.14 20.66 -4.19
C ALA A 365 12.49 19.94 -4.06
N CYS A 366 13.39 20.47 -3.21
CA CYS A 366 14.71 19.86 -3.00
C CYS A 366 14.57 18.49 -2.33
N ALA A 367 13.76 18.40 -1.28
CA ALA A 367 13.45 17.14 -0.59
C ALA A 367 12.96 16.06 -1.56
N ILE A 368 12.03 16.39 -2.45
CA ILE A 368 11.51 15.45 -3.46
C ILE A 368 12.61 15.00 -4.43
N LEU A 369 13.45 15.91 -4.93
CA LEU A 369 14.54 15.55 -5.84
C LEU A 369 15.64 14.72 -5.17
N GLN A 370 15.98 15.02 -3.92
CA GLN A 370 16.94 14.24 -3.16
C GLN A 370 16.43 12.83 -2.88
N MET A 371 15.17 12.67 -2.48
CA MET A 371 14.54 11.35 -2.34
C MET A 371 14.44 10.62 -3.69
N ALA A 372 14.16 11.33 -4.79
CA ALA A 372 14.17 10.74 -6.11
C ALA A 372 15.57 10.23 -6.50
N ALA A 373 16.63 10.97 -6.15
CA ALA A 373 18.00 10.52 -6.33
C ALA A 373 18.29 9.23 -5.52
N MET A 374 17.81 9.14 -4.27
CA MET A 374 17.93 7.92 -3.45
C MET A 374 17.23 6.71 -4.08
N ILE A 375 16.06 6.92 -4.69
CA ILE A 375 15.32 5.86 -5.40
C ILE A 375 16.07 5.41 -6.66
N LEU A 376 16.70 6.35 -7.37
CA LEU A 376 17.42 6.06 -8.60
C LEU A 376 18.74 5.32 -8.33
N ASP A 377 19.54 5.82 -7.38
CA ASP A 377 20.81 5.25 -6.97
C ASP A 377 21.21 5.81 -5.58
N ALA A 378 21.08 5.00 -4.53
CA ALA A 378 21.35 5.42 -3.16
C ALA A 378 22.83 5.77 -2.89
N ASP A 379 23.77 5.17 -3.63
CA ASP A 379 25.20 5.43 -3.47
C ASP A 379 25.59 6.74 -4.15
N ALA A 380 25.08 6.98 -5.37
CA ALA A 380 25.27 8.23 -6.10
C ALA A 380 24.43 9.41 -5.53
N ALA A 381 23.35 9.13 -4.80
CA ALA A 381 22.53 10.18 -4.17
C ALA A 381 23.35 11.08 -3.25
N LYS A 382 24.31 10.51 -2.51
CA LYS A 382 25.16 11.28 -1.59
C LYS A 382 26.06 12.27 -2.31
N SER A 383 26.67 11.86 -3.43
CA SER A 383 27.56 12.73 -4.21
C SER A 383 26.81 13.78 -5.02
N SER A 384 25.53 13.54 -5.33
CA SER A 384 24.66 14.47 -6.05
C SER A 384 23.78 15.35 -5.14
N ALA A 385 23.87 15.22 -3.82
CA ALA A 385 22.95 15.88 -2.88
C ALA A 385 22.92 17.42 -3.02
N GLU A 386 24.09 18.04 -3.17
CA GLU A 386 24.22 19.49 -3.37
C GLU A 386 23.63 19.93 -4.71
N LEU A 387 23.89 19.18 -5.79
CA LEU A 387 23.34 19.45 -7.12
C LEU A 387 21.82 19.32 -7.13
N SER A 388 21.29 18.25 -6.52
CA SER A 388 19.85 18.02 -6.37
C SER A 388 19.18 19.10 -5.52
N GLY A 389 19.87 19.62 -4.50
CA GLY A 389 19.43 20.78 -3.72
C GLY A 389 19.29 22.04 -4.57
N HIS A 390 20.33 22.43 -5.31
CA HIS A 390 20.28 23.60 -6.19
C HIS A 390 19.25 23.44 -7.31
N ALA A 391 19.13 22.25 -7.89
CA ALA A 391 18.11 21.93 -8.89
C ALA A 391 16.70 22.10 -8.32
N GLY A 392 16.48 21.70 -7.07
CA GLY A 392 15.20 21.86 -6.37
C GLY A 392 14.83 23.32 -6.15
N VAL A 393 15.79 24.15 -5.72
CA VAL A 393 15.58 25.60 -5.58
C VAL A 393 15.23 26.22 -6.93
N ALA A 394 16.01 25.90 -7.98
CA ALA A 394 15.75 26.40 -9.32
C ALA A 394 14.36 25.99 -9.85
N GLN A 395 13.95 24.73 -9.62
CA GLN A 395 12.64 24.22 -9.99
C GLN A 395 11.51 24.93 -9.20
N ALA A 396 11.67 25.08 -7.89
CA ALA A 396 10.69 25.74 -7.03
C ALA A 396 10.49 27.20 -7.43
N VAL A 397 11.57 27.97 -7.51
CA VAL A 397 11.53 29.40 -7.89
C VAL A 397 10.95 29.58 -9.28
N SER A 398 11.38 28.78 -10.26
CA SER A 398 10.81 28.83 -11.62
C SER A 398 9.31 28.50 -11.62
N GLY A 399 8.89 27.53 -10.81
CA GLY A 399 7.49 27.17 -10.62
C GLY A 399 6.66 28.30 -10.03
N LEU A 400 7.16 28.93 -8.96
CA LEU A 400 6.52 30.07 -8.29
C LEU A 400 6.39 31.28 -9.23
N LEU A 401 7.43 31.60 -10.00
CA LEU A 401 7.39 32.67 -11.01
C LEU A 401 6.39 32.37 -12.13
N ARG A 402 6.37 31.13 -12.64
CA ARG A 402 5.42 30.71 -13.68
C ARG A 402 3.97 30.77 -13.20
N LEU A 403 3.72 30.43 -11.94
CA LEU A 403 2.40 30.42 -11.32
C LEU A 403 2.03 31.75 -10.65
N LEU A 404 2.92 32.75 -10.70
CA LEU A 404 2.71 34.05 -10.06
C LEU A 404 1.36 34.71 -10.37
N PRO A 405 0.85 34.71 -11.62
CA PRO A 405 -0.47 35.27 -11.90
C PRO A 405 -1.61 34.57 -11.15
N LEU A 406 -1.49 33.26 -10.92
CA LEU A 406 -2.45 32.46 -10.16
C LEU A 406 -2.34 32.75 -8.67
N HIS A 407 -1.12 32.78 -8.11
CA HIS A 407 -0.87 33.10 -6.71
C HIS A 407 -1.44 34.47 -6.34
N ARG A 408 -1.19 35.49 -7.17
CA ARG A 408 -1.74 36.84 -6.96
C ARG A 408 -3.26 36.86 -6.99
N ARG A 409 -3.90 36.16 -7.94
CA ARG A 409 -5.38 36.05 -7.98
C ARG A 409 -5.96 35.39 -6.73
N ARG A 410 -5.20 34.54 -6.05
CA ARG A 410 -5.57 33.86 -4.81
C ARG A 410 -5.17 34.63 -3.55
N GLY A 411 -4.52 35.78 -3.70
CA GLY A 411 -4.00 36.58 -2.58
C GLY A 411 -2.74 36.01 -1.93
N GLN A 412 -2.05 35.06 -2.55
CA GLN A 412 -0.82 34.46 -2.03
C GLN A 412 0.42 35.23 -2.45
N VAL A 413 1.38 35.36 -1.55
CA VAL A 413 2.63 36.11 -1.76
C VAL A 413 3.83 35.28 -1.35
N TYR A 414 4.34 34.47 -2.28
CA TYR A 414 5.58 33.71 -2.11
C TYR A 414 6.84 34.56 -2.27
N VAL A 415 6.71 35.75 -2.86
CA VAL A 415 7.83 36.70 -2.97
C VAL A 415 8.13 37.22 -1.57
N PRO A 416 9.39 37.12 -1.10
CA PRO A 416 9.79 37.58 0.21
C PRO A 416 9.46 39.05 0.49
N GLU A 417 9.00 39.34 1.70
CA GLU A 417 8.64 40.69 2.11
C GLU A 417 9.86 41.62 2.10
N ASP A 418 11.04 41.15 2.50
CA ASP A 418 12.29 41.91 2.41
C ASP A 418 12.63 42.33 0.97
N MET A 419 12.33 41.49 -0.02
CA MET A 419 12.50 41.81 -1.44
C MET A 419 11.46 42.83 -1.93
N LEU A 420 10.20 42.68 -1.53
CA LEU A 420 9.15 43.64 -1.89
C LEU A 420 9.45 45.03 -1.32
N GLN A 421 9.86 45.09 -0.04
CA GLN A 421 10.23 46.34 0.62
C GLN A 421 11.44 47.00 -0.05
N ALA A 422 12.43 46.23 -0.50
CA ALA A 422 13.61 46.75 -1.19
C ALA A 422 13.28 47.50 -2.50
N VAL A 423 12.14 47.18 -3.14
CA VAL A 423 11.67 47.86 -4.36
C VAL A 423 10.51 48.82 -4.13
N GLY A 424 10.17 49.07 -2.86
CA GLY A 424 9.15 50.03 -2.43
C GLY A 424 7.71 49.54 -2.58
N VAL A 425 7.49 48.23 -2.55
CA VAL A 425 6.19 47.58 -2.73
C VAL A 425 5.83 46.80 -1.46
N ASN A 426 4.56 46.81 -1.07
CA ASN A 426 4.05 45.90 -0.04
C ASN A 426 3.22 44.74 -0.64
N ALA A 427 2.92 43.71 0.16
CA ALA A 427 2.18 42.53 -0.29
C ALA A 427 0.83 42.87 -0.94
N GLU A 428 0.09 43.83 -0.40
CA GLU A 428 -1.22 44.24 -0.95
C GLU A 428 -1.08 44.90 -2.33
N GLN A 429 -0.09 45.79 -2.47
CA GLN A 429 0.25 46.43 -3.75
C GLN A 429 0.76 45.41 -4.77
N PHE A 430 1.53 44.42 -4.32
CA PHE A 430 2.01 43.34 -5.18
C PHE A 430 0.86 42.49 -5.70
N ILE A 431 -0.11 42.13 -4.85
CA ILE A 431 -1.32 41.38 -5.25
C ILE A 431 -2.11 42.16 -6.31
N LYS A 432 -2.40 43.44 -6.06
CA LYS A 432 -3.11 44.32 -7.02
C LYS A 432 -2.33 44.50 -8.32
N GLY A 433 -1.03 44.77 -8.20
CA GLY A 433 -0.05 45.02 -9.28
C GLY A 433 -0.48 46.10 -10.26
N ASP A 434 -1.05 47.18 -9.72
CA ASP A 434 -1.39 48.38 -10.46
C ASP A 434 -0.13 49.14 -10.92
N ASP A 435 0.98 49.04 -10.16
CA ASP A 435 2.26 49.64 -10.52
C ASP A 435 3.13 48.71 -11.37
N LYS A 436 2.94 48.78 -12.70
CA LYS A 436 3.71 47.98 -13.66
C LYS A 436 5.22 48.18 -13.59
N GLN A 437 5.71 49.36 -13.21
CA GLN A 437 7.16 49.61 -13.12
C GLN A 437 7.74 48.96 -11.87
N ALA A 438 7.03 49.03 -10.75
CA ALA A 438 7.44 48.32 -9.54
C ALA A 438 7.38 46.81 -9.73
N MET A 439 6.34 46.29 -10.40
CA MET A 439 6.23 44.86 -10.74
C MET A 439 7.33 44.35 -11.69
N GLN A 440 8.00 45.22 -12.44
CA GLN A 440 9.16 44.83 -13.27
C GLN A 440 10.47 44.77 -12.47
N ARG A 441 10.53 45.43 -11.31
CA ARG A 441 11.69 45.43 -10.41
C ARG A 441 11.66 44.28 -9.40
N VAL A 442 10.46 43.85 -9.03
CA VAL A 442 10.20 42.57 -8.34
C VAL A 442 10.49 41.43 -9.31
#